data_AF-A0A6N9BPK7-F1
#
_entry.id   AF-A0A6N9BPK7-F1
#
_cell.length_a   1.000
_cell.length_b   1.000
_cell.length_c   1.000
_cell.angle_alpha   90.00
_cell.angle_beta   90.00
_cell.angle_gamma   90.00
#
_symmetry.space_group_name_H-M   'P 1'
#
loop_
_entity.id
_entity.type
_entity.pdbx_description
1 polymer ?
#
loop_
_entity_poly.entity_id
_entity_poly.type
_entity_poly.pdbx_seq_one_letter_code
_entity_poly.pdbx_strand_id
1 'polypeptide(L)'
;MRRTPAHSRADRFPLRNAPDTSIDGVNGLRDIHEPLPPGWWPPAPGWWLVTLVVVVVLAWTVRRVWQHRGRTAPYRRARARFAVLEGRRAVGEIGPRAFADAANALLKDLLVDAEQRADAVRASGDAWLALLRERCRDAAFTGAPGRLLGDQRFRRTLRDDPAELAELVRRTLARLAPPKPERPAR
;
A
#
# COMPACT_ATOMS: atom_id res chain seq x y z
N MET A 1 -5.88 -124.55 48.98
CA MET A 1 -5.64 -124.64 47.52
C MET A 1 -6.25 -123.39 46.88
N ARG A 2 -5.62 -122.52 46.07
CA ARG A 2 -4.28 -122.42 45.49
C ARG A 2 -4.05 -120.92 45.14
N ARG A 3 -2.86 -120.43 45.50
CA ARG A 3 -1.98 -119.47 44.78
C ARG A 3 -2.35 -117.97 44.68
N THR A 4 -1.57 -117.20 45.42
CA THR A 4 -0.97 -115.89 45.08
C THR A 4 -0.40 -115.86 43.65
N PRO A 5 -0.22 -114.67 43.04
CA PRO A 5 1.12 -114.10 43.08
C PRO A 5 1.21 -112.57 43.24
N ALA A 6 2.36 -112.16 43.77
CA ALA A 6 2.85 -110.80 43.83
C ALA A 6 3.55 -110.38 42.52
N HIS A 7 3.41 -109.11 42.13
CA HIS A 7 4.34 -108.32 41.30
C HIS A 7 4.21 -106.87 41.80
N SER A 8 5.20 -106.25 42.45
CA SER A 8 6.54 -105.82 42.01
C SER A 8 6.55 -104.46 41.30
N ARG A 9 7.00 -103.47 42.10
CA ARG A 9 7.81 -102.27 41.77
C ARG A 9 7.18 -101.08 41.03
N ALA A 10 7.53 -99.90 41.58
CA ALA A 10 7.85 -98.59 40.98
C ALA A 10 7.04 -98.17 39.73
N ASP A 11 6.41 -96.99 39.71
CA ASP A 11 7.16 -95.79 39.38
C ASP A 11 6.61 -94.53 40.06
N ARG A 12 7.53 -93.82 40.71
CA ARG A 12 7.34 -92.49 41.28
C ARG A 12 7.74 -91.49 40.20
N PHE A 13 6.77 -90.90 39.51
CA PHE A 13 6.97 -89.75 38.61
C PHE A 13 6.21 -88.53 39.15
N PRO A 14 6.83 -87.64 39.92
CA PRO A 14 6.47 -86.23 39.88
C PRO A 14 7.22 -85.60 38.70
N LEU A 15 6.57 -84.69 37.98
CA LEU A 15 7.12 -83.54 37.25
C LEU A 15 6.26 -83.24 36.01
N ARG A 16 5.36 -82.26 36.16
CA ARG A 16 5.24 -81.25 35.11
C ARG A 16 5.14 -79.88 35.75
N ASN A 17 6.28 -79.20 35.71
CA ASN A 17 6.42 -77.79 35.99
C ASN A 17 5.52 -77.04 35.00
N ALA A 18 4.48 -76.36 35.51
CA ALA A 18 3.71 -75.40 34.72
C ALA A 18 4.60 -74.16 34.51
N PRO A 19 4.82 -73.71 33.26
CA PRO A 19 5.50 -72.46 33.02
C PRO A 19 4.60 -71.28 33.43
N ASP A 20 5.12 -70.48 34.36
CA ASP A 20 5.22 -69.02 34.38
C ASP A 20 4.03 -68.16 33.94
N THR A 21 4.19 -66.87 34.16
CA THR A 21 3.22 -66.06 34.87
C THR A 21 2.48 -65.11 33.94
N SER A 22 1.40 -64.55 34.49
CA SER A 22 0.83 -63.27 34.11
C SER A 22 0.56 -63.03 32.62
N ILE A 23 -0.68 -63.29 32.18
CA ILE A 23 -1.37 -62.42 31.21
C ILE A 23 -2.88 -62.38 31.49
N ASP A 24 -3.25 -62.12 32.75
CA ASP A 24 -4.55 -61.48 33.05
C ASP A 24 -4.47 -59.99 32.67
N GLY A 25 -4.26 -59.74 31.37
CA GLY A 25 -3.92 -58.42 30.84
C GLY A 25 -4.74 -58.03 29.61
N VAL A 26 -5.90 -58.66 29.37
CA VAL A 26 -6.75 -58.31 28.21
C VAL A 26 -8.22 -58.02 28.54
N ASN A 27 -8.63 -58.05 29.80
CA ASN A 27 -9.96 -57.56 30.21
C ASN A 27 -10.00 -56.03 30.41
N GLY A 28 -9.24 -55.33 29.58
CA GLY A 28 -9.10 -53.87 29.58
C GLY A 28 -9.05 -53.32 28.16
N LEU A 29 -9.70 -53.98 27.19
CA LEU A 29 -10.09 -53.35 25.94
C LEU A 29 -11.20 -52.34 26.25
N ARG A 30 -10.84 -51.24 26.92
CA ARG A 30 -11.55 -49.99 26.78
C ARG A 30 -11.52 -49.67 25.29
N ASP A 31 -12.69 -49.50 24.71
CA ASP A 31 -12.89 -48.87 23.41
C ASP A 31 -11.82 -47.80 23.20
N ILE A 32 -10.94 -48.04 22.24
CA ILE A 32 -10.01 -47.04 21.77
C ILE A 32 -10.90 -46.00 21.09
N HIS A 33 -11.23 -44.93 21.82
CA HIS A 33 -11.80 -43.74 21.22
C HIS A 33 -10.82 -43.29 20.14
N GLU A 34 -11.24 -43.41 18.88
CA GLU A 34 -10.58 -42.80 17.75
C GLU A 34 -10.37 -41.32 18.09
N PRO A 35 -9.12 -40.83 18.24
CA PRO A 35 -8.94 -39.42 18.50
C PRO A 35 -9.41 -38.70 17.24
N LEU A 36 -10.59 -38.09 17.35
CA LEU A 36 -11.13 -37.12 16.41
C LEU A 36 -9.94 -36.33 15.85
N PRO A 37 -9.74 -36.31 14.51
CA PRO A 37 -8.50 -35.79 13.90
C PRO A 37 -8.18 -34.46 14.56
N PRO A 38 -6.96 -34.25 15.08
CA PRO A 38 -6.67 -33.14 15.98
C PRO A 38 -7.21 -31.89 15.34
N GLY A 39 -8.32 -31.42 15.89
CA GLY A 39 -9.01 -30.28 15.40
C GLY A 39 -8.05 -29.12 15.57
N TRP A 40 -7.40 -28.74 14.46
CA TRP A 40 -6.79 -27.44 14.21
C TRP A 40 -6.25 -26.79 15.50
N TRP A 41 -5.30 -27.47 16.14
CA TRP A 41 -4.74 -27.03 17.43
C TRP A 41 -4.22 -25.60 17.30
N PRO A 42 -4.43 -24.75 18.33
CA PRO A 42 -4.13 -23.34 18.25
C PRO A 42 -2.65 -23.19 17.89
N PRO A 43 -2.30 -22.50 16.79
CA PRO A 43 -0.92 -22.26 16.47
C PRO A 43 -0.30 -21.60 17.70
N ALA A 44 0.78 -22.18 18.22
CA ALA A 44 1.45 -21.78 19.46
C ALA A 44 1.44 -20.25 19.63
N PRO A 45 1.26 -19.70 20.84
CA PRO A 45 0.96 -18.28 21.06
C PRO A 45 1.94 -17.28 20.40
N GLY A 46 3.14 -17.71 20.02
CA GLY A 46 4.09 -16.95 19.21
C GLY A 46 3.62 -16.59 17.79
N TRP A 47 2.65 -17.31 17.20
CA TRP A 47 2.08 -16.96 15.90
C TRP A 47 1.24 -15.68 15.95
N TRP A 48 0.67 -15.35 17.11
CA TRP A 48 0.03 -14.06 17.30
C TRP A 48 1.04 -12.92 17.20
N LEU A 49 2.26 -13.11 17.70
CA LEU A 49 3.35 -12.15 17.55
C LEU A 49 3.75 -11.99 16.08
N VAL A 50 3.90 -13.11 15.35
CA VAL A 50 4.19 -13.09 13.91
C VAL A 50 3.07 -12.39 13.13
N THR A 51 1.82 -12.73 13.42
CA THR A 51 0.64 -12.12 12.79
C THR A 51 0.58 -10.62 13.08
N LEU A 52 0.84 -10.20 14.33
CA LEU A 52 0.89 -8.80 14.71
C LEU A 52 1.99 -8.06 13.94
N VAL A 53 3.19 -8.63 13.85
CA VAL A 53 4.30 -8.05 13.09
C VAL A 53 3.93 -7.94 11.61
N VAL A 54 3.35 -8.97 11.02
CA VAL A 54 2.88 -8.96 9.62
C VAL A 54 1.85 -7.87 9.40
N VAL A 55 0.86 -7.74 10.29
CA VAL A 55 -0.17 -6.69 10.21
C VAL A 55 0.45 -5.30 10.34
N VAL A 56 1.41 -5.09 11.24
CA VAL A 56 2.11 -3.81 11.41
C VAL A 56 2.93 -3.46 10.16
N VAL A 57 3.68 -4.43 9.61
CA VAL A 57 4.45 -4.23 8.38
C VAL A 57 3.53 -3.96 7.20
N LEU A 58 2.40 -4.66 7.09
CA LEU A 58 1.42 -4.46 6.04
C LEU A 58 0.75 -3.08 6.17
N ALA A 59 0.33 -2.70 7.37
CA ALA A 59 -0.21 -1.37 7.63
C ALA A 59 0.81 -0.27 7.32
N TRP A 60 2.08 -0.46 7.71
CA TRP A 60 3.15 0.48 7.43
C TRP A 60 3.45 0.61 5.93
N THR A 61 3.54 -0.51 5.21
CA THR A 61 3.75 -0.53 3.75
C THR A 61 2.56 0.05 3.01
N VAL A 62 1.32 -0.31 3.37
CA VAL A 62 0.11 0.31 2.79
C VAL A 62 0.10 1.81 3.03
N ARG A 63 0.43 2.27 4.25
CA ARG A 63 0.50 3.70 4.57
C ARG A 63 1.57 4.41 3.75
N ARG A 64 2.75 3.81 3.61
CA ARG A 64 3.84 4.31 2.77
C ARG A 64 3.43 4.39 1.29
N VAL A 65 2.83 3.33 0.75
CA VAL A 65 2.37 3.28 -0.63
C VAL A 65 1.24 4.28 -0.87
N TRP A 66 0.31 4.45 0.05
CA TRP A 66 -0.73 5.48 -0.02
C TRP A 66 -0.15 6.89 0.02
N GLN A 67 0.84 7.15 0.89
CA GLN A 67 1.55 8.44 0.91
C GLN A 67 2.31 8.69 -0.39
N HIS A 68 2.98 7.68 -0.95
CA HIS A 68 3.71 7.80 -2.21
C HIS A 68 2.77 7.95 -3.42
N ARG A 69 1.65 7.22 -3.47
CA ARG A 69 0.64 7.33 -4.53
C ARG A 69 -0.15 8.63 -4.45
N GLY A 70 -0.43 9.10 -3.23
CA GLY A 70 -1.07 10.39 -2.98
C GLY A 70 -0.26 11.56 -3.54
N ARG A 71 1.08 11.44 -3.58
CA ARG A 71 1.95 12.47 -4.16
C ARG A 71 1.90 12.51 -5.68
N THR A 72 1.68 11.41 -6.39
CA THR A 72 1.78 11.41 -7.87
C THR A 72 0.44 11.65 -8.59
N ALA A 73 -0.68 11.29 -7.95
CA ALA A 73 -2.03 11.50 -8.46
C ALA A 73 -2.36 12.99 -8.77
N PRO A 74 -2.07 13.97 -7.90
CA PRO A 74 -2.44 15.37 -8.15
C PRO A 74 -1.68 15.96 -9.35
N TYR A 75 -0.38 15.68 -9.50
CA TYR A 75 0.38 16.14 -10.67
C TYR A 75 -0.15 15.57 -11.98
N ARG A 76 -0.56 14.28 -11.99
CA ARG A 76 -1.17 13.67 -13.18
C ARG A 76 -2.49 14.33 -13.55
N ARG A 77 -3.34 14.59 -12.56
CA ARG A 77 -4.63 15.29 -12.76
C ARG A 77 -4.42 16.70 -13.26
N ALA A 78 -3.50 17.45 -12.66
CA ALA A 78 -3.14 18.80 -13.09
C ALA A 78 -2.62 18.81 -14.54
N ARG A 79 -1.74 17.88 -14.92
CA ARG A 79 -1.25 17.79 -16.30
C ARG A 79 -2.36 17.50 -17.31
N ALA A 80 -3.27 16.58 -16.98
CA ALA A 80 -4.42 16.28 -17.84
C ALA A 80 -5.35 17.49 -18.00
N ARG A 81 -5.66 18.18 -16.89
CA ARG A 81 -6.46 19.41 -16.91
C ARG A 81 -5.79 20.52 -17.71
N PHE A 82 -4.47 20.68 -17.56
CA PHE A 82 -3.70 21.68 -18.30
C PHE A 82 -3.68 21.40 -19.81
N ALA A 83 -3.53 20.15 -20.23
CA ALA A 83 -3.61 19.78 -21.65
C ALA A 83 -4.97 20.11 -22.28
N VAL A 84 -6.07 19.90 -21.55
CA VAL A 84 -7.41 20.32 -21.99
C VAL A 84 -7.47 21.85 -22.10
N LEU A 85 -6.91 22.57 -21.11
CA LEU A 85 -6.91 24.02 -21.10
C LEU A 85 -6.11 24.62 -22.29
N GLU A 86 -4.94 24.05 -22.60
CA GLU A 86 -4.16 24.43 -23.78
C GLU A 86 -4.92 24.17 -25.08
N GLY A 87 -5.59 23.02 -25.21
CA GLY A 87 -6.41 22.69 -26.38
C GLY A 87 -7.53 23.71 -26.60
N ARG A 88 -8.27 24.06 -25.54
CA ARG A 88 -9.34 25.07 -25.63
C ARG A 88 -8.82 26.44 -26.03
N ARG A 89 -7.64 26.82 -25.54
CA ARG A 89 -6.98 28.08 -25.94
C ARG A 89 -6.57 28.03 -27.42
N ALA A 90 -5.99 26.92 -27.88
CA ALA A 90 -5.51 26.78 -29.25
C ALA A 90 -6.63 26.90 -30.30
N VAL A 91 -7.83 26.40 -29.96
CA VAL A 91 -9.03 26.51 -30.81
C VAL A 91 -9.76 27.84 -30.61
N GLY A 92 -9.30 28.70 -29.70
CA GLY A 92 -9.90 30.01 -29.43
C GLY A 92 -11.19 29.98 -28.62
N GLU A 93 -11.55 28.83 -28.02
CA GLU A 93 -12.76 28.70 -27.17
C GLU A 93 -12.68 29.55 -25.90
N ILE A 94 -11.46 29.77 -25.38
CA ILE A 94 -11.22 30.56 -24.18
C ILE A 94 -10.32 31.75 -24.48
N GLY A 95 -10.72 32.92 -23.96
CA GLY A 95 -9.92 34.13 -24.07
C GLY A 95 -8.65 34.08 -23.20
N PRO A 96 -7.65 34.93 -23.50
CA PRO A 96 -6.40 35.03 -22.75
C PRO A 96 -6.55 35.16 -21.23
N ARG A 97 -7.53 35.93 -20.76
CA ARG A 97 -7.79 36.14 -19.32
C ARG A 97 -8.38 34.90 -18.67
N ALA A 98 -9.36 34.28 -19.30
CA ALA A 98 -9.95 33.02 -18.83
C ALA A 98 -8.90 31.91 -18.75
N PHE A 99 -7.97 31.88 -19.71
CA PHE A 99 -6.81 30.97 -19.65
C PHE A 99 -5.91 31.26 -18.45
N ALA A 100 -5.54 32.52 -18.20
CA ALA A 100 -4.71 32.89 -17.05
C ALA A 100 -5.38 32.56 -15.70
N ASP A 101 -6.68 32.82 -15.58
CA ASP A 101 -7.46 32.49 -14.38
C ASP A 101 -7.53 30.98 -14.14
N ALA A 102 -7.80 30.20 -15.19
CA ALA A 102 -7.85 28.74 -15.11
C ALA A 102 -6.47 28.12 -14.83
N ALA A 103 -5.41 28.64 -15.44
CA ALA A 103 -4.03 28.23 -15.17
C ALA A 103 -3.64 28.53 -13.72
N ASN A 104 -4.04 29.69 -13.21
CA ASN A 104 -3.82 30.06 -11.81
C ASN A 104 -4.58 29.13 -10.84
N ALA A 105 -5.86 28.86 -11.10
CA ALA A 105 -6.65 27.95 -10.29
C ALA A 105 -6.02 26.54 -10.27
N LEU A 106 -5.57 26.06 -11.44
CA LEU A 106 -4.89 24.77 -11.58
C LEU A 106 -3.61 24.67 -10.75
N LEU A 107 -2.78 25.72 -10.72
CA LEU A 107 -1.57 25.75 -9.90
C LEU A 107 -1.88 25.80 -8.40
N LYS A 108 -2.91 26.56 -8.00
CA LYS A 108 -3.36 26.61 -6.60
C LYS A 108 -3.89 25.26 -6.13
N ASP A 109 -4.79 24.65 -6.89
CA ASP A 109 -5.31 23.31 -6.63
C ASP A 109 -4.17 22.30 -6.50
N LEU A 110 -3.17 22.38 -7.39
CA LEU A 110 -2.02 21.50 -7.36
C LEU A 110 -1.21 21.65 -6.07
N LEU A 111 -0.94 22.88 -5.61
CA LEU A 111 -0.19 23.14 -4.38
C LEU A 111 -0.97 22.69 -3.13
N VAL A 112 -2.29 22.87 -3.12
CA VAL A 112 -3.15 22.40 -2.03
C VAL A 112 -3.19 20.87 -2.00
N ASP A 113 -3.48 20.24 -3.12
CA ASP A 113 -3.66 18.78 -3.19
C ASP A 113 -2.35 18.02 -3.06
N ALA A 114 -1.26 18.50 -3.68
CA ALA A 114 0.02 17.79 -3.71
C ALA A 114 0.90 18.10 -2.49
N GLU A 115 0.85 19.33 -1.98
CA GLU A 115 1.76 19.81 -0.93
C GLU A 115 1.08 20.20 0.37
N GLN A 116 -0.26 20.06 0.48
CA GLN A 116 -1.05 20.45 1.65
C GLN A 116 -0.83 21.92 2.04
N ARG A 117 -0.53 22.77 1.05
CA ARG A 117 -0.24 24.19 1.22
C ARG A 117 -1.54 25.01 1.19
N ALA A 118 -2.27 25.02 2.31
CA ALA A 118 -3.51 25.80 2.44
C ALA A 118 -3.29 27.32 2.31
N ASP A 119 -2.08 27.79 2.58
CA ASP A 119 -1.59 29.15 2.35
C ASP A 119 -1.63 29.56 0.86
N ALA A 120 -1.47 28.60 -0.07
CA ALA A 120 -1.57 28.85 -1.51
C ALA A 120 -2.95 29.39 -1.95
N VAL A 121 -4.03 29.00 -1.26
CA VAL A 121 -5.38 29.49 -1.57
C VAL A 121 -5.49 30.97 -1.26
N ARG A 122 -4.95 31.39 -0.10
CA ARG A 122 -5.01 32.77 0.41
C ARG A 122 -4.04 33.71 -0.31
N ALA A 123 -2.91 33.19 -0.78
CA ALA A 123 -1.93 33.97 -1.51
C ALA A 123 -2.51 34.54 -2.81
N SER A 124 -2.29 35.83 -3.06
CA SER A 124 -2.71 36.53 -4.28
C SER A 124 -1.66 37.57 -4.69
N GLY A 125 -1.71 38.02 -5.95
CA GLY A 125 -0.78 39.02 -6.47
C GLY A 125 0.68 38.63 -6.27
N ASP A 126 1.50 39.56 -5.80
CA ASP A 126 2.94 39.34 -5.59
C ASP A 126 3.25 38.26 -4.54
N ALA A 127 2.42 38.13 -3.50
CA ALA A 127 2.60 37.08 -2.49
C ALA A 127 2.45 35.68 -3.11
N TRP A 128 1.54 35.55 -4.08
CA TRP A 128 1.37 34.31 -4.84
C TRP A 128 2.58 34.03 -5.76
N LEU A 129 3.08 35.04 -6.46
CA LEU A 129 4.25 34.89 -7.33
C LEU A 129 5.52 34.55 -6.53
N ALA A 130 5.67 35.13 -5.34
CA ALA A 130 6.77 34.82 -4.43
C ALA A 130 6.74 33.35 -3.97
N LEU A 131 5.55 32.84 -3.61
CA LEU A 131 5.35 31.44 -3.24
C LEU A 131 5.70 30.51 -4.41
N LEU A 132 5.21 30.81 -5.62
CA LEU A 132 5.53 30.01 -6.81
C LEU A 132 7.03 30.03 -7.14
N ARG A 133 7.68 31.18 -7.03
CA ARG A 133 9.13 31.32 -7.22
C ARG A 133 9.90 30.45 -6.23
N GLU A 134 9.54 30.48 -4.95
CA GLU A 134 10.19 29.69 -3.90
C GLU A 134 10.02 28.19 -4.16
N ARG A 135 8.80 27.76 -4.48
CA ARG A 135 8.45 26.35 -4.71
C ARG A 135 9.08 25.79 -5.97
N CYS A 136 8.93 26.49 -7.10
CA CYS A 136 9.37 26.02 -8.40
C CYS A 136 10.85 26.34 -8.67
N ARG A 137 11.48 27.14 -7.79
CA ARG A 137 12.82 27.72 -7.97
C ARG A 137 12.99 28.34 -9.36
N ASP A 138 11.95 29.04 -9.82
CA ASP A 138 11.89 29.60 -11.16
C ASP A 138 11.61 31.10 -11.11
N ALA A 139 12.60 31.89 -11.53
CA ALA A 139 12.49 33.35 -11.58
C ALA A 139 11.49 33.84 -12.63
N ALA A 140 11.07 33.01 -13.58
CA ALA A 140 10.09 33.38 -14.60
C ALA A 140 8.71 33.72 -13.99
N PHE A 141 8.41 33.27 -12.76
CA PHE A 141 7.21 33.68 -12.03
C PHE A 141 7.23 35.15 -11.57
N THR A 142 8.40 35.80 -11.53
CA THR A 142 8.53 37.24 -11.26
C THR A 142 8.61 38.07 -12.56
N GLY A 143 8.76 37.39 -13.71
CA GLY A 143 8.80 38.02 -15.03
C GLY A 143 7.42 38.31 -15.62
N ALA A 144 7.41 38.78 -16.87
CA ALA A 144 6.20 39.03 -17.66
C ALA A 144 5.18 37.86 -17.66
N PRO A 145 5.57 36.61 -17.99
CA PRO A 145 4.61 35.50 -17.99
C PRO A 145 4.06 35.19 -16.60
N GLY A 146 4.85 35.36 -15.55
CA GLY A 146 4.42 35.17 -14.17
C GLY A 146 3.39 36.20 -13.71
N ARG A 147 3.54 37.47 -14.09
CA ARG A 147 2.61 38.56 -13.71
C ARG A 147 1.18 38.33 -14.18
N LEU A 148 0.97 37.56 -15.25
CA LEU A 148 -0.35 37.11 -15.72
C LEU A 148 -1.08 36.26 -14.69
N LEU A 149 -0.38 35.52 -13.83
CA LEU A 149 -0.98 34.75 -12.72
C LEU A 149 -1.25 35.62 -11.49
N GLY A 150 -0.56 36.76 -11.36
CA GLY A 150 -0.70 37.71 -10.26
C GLY A 150 -1.75 38.78 -10.57
N ASP A 151 -1.37 40.05 -10.42
CA ASP A 151 -2.30 41.17 -10.51
C ASP A 151 -2.78 41.48 -11.93
N GLN A 152 -2.06 41.06 -12.97
CA GLN A 152 -2.46 41.38 -14.34
C GLN A 152 -3.76 40.68 -14.76
N ARG A 153 -4.09 39.51 -14.20
CA ARG A 153 -5.36 38.84 -14.51
C ARG A 153 -6.58 39.70 -14.14
N PHE A 154 -6.43 40.60 -13.17
CA PHE A 154 -7.51 41.48 -12.73
C PHE A 154 -7.62 42.75 -13.59
N ARG A 155 -6.58 43.09 -14.36
CA ARG A 155 -6.58 44.28 -15.22
C ARG A 155 -7.49 44.09 -16.43
N ARG A 156 -8.05 45.20 -16.92
CA ARG A 156 -8.98 45.23 -18.06
C ARG A 156 -8.30 44.81 -19.37
N THR A 157 -7.00 45.04 -19.48
CA THR A 157 -6.18 44.70 -20.65
C THR A 157 -4.95 43.92 -20.17
N LEU A 158 -4.75 42.74 -20.74
CA LEU A 158 -3.52 41.97 -20.51
C LEU A 158 -2.39 42.61 -21.31
N ARG A 159 -1.26 42.85 -20.66
CA ARG A 159 -0.07 43.40 -21.33
C ARG A 159 0.84 42.33 -21.90
N ASP A 160 0.88 41.19 -21.22
CA ASP A 160 1.82 40.11 -21.49
C ASP A 160 1.13 38.97 -22.28
N ASP A 161 1.90 38.20 -23.06
CA ASP A 161 1.36 37.17 -23.97
C ASP A 161 0.91 35.91 -23.20
N PRO A 162 -0.35 35.46 -23.33
CA PRO A 162 -0.81 34.19 -22.76
C PRO A 162 -0.05 32.95 -23.27
N ALA A 163 0.67 33.04 -24.39
CA ALA A 163 1.50 31.94 -24.91
C ALA A 163 2.69 31.65 -24.02
N GLU A 164 3.38 32.71 -23.59
CA GLU A 164 4.51 32.59 -22.68
C GLU A 164 4.08 32.05 -21.31
N LEU A 165 2.86 32.39 -20.88
CA LEU A 165 2.28 31.80 -19.68
C LEU A 165 2.05 30.30 -19.84
N ALA A 166 1.48 29.87 -20.97
CA ALA A 166 1.26 28.44 -21.24
C ALA A 166 2.59 27.67 -21.17
N GLU A 167 3.65 28.20 -21.79
CA GLU A 167 4.98 27.60 -21.75
C GLU A 167 5.56 27.55 -20.33
N LEU A 168 5.42 28.62 -19.56
CA LEU A 168 5.84 28.68 -18.16
C LEU A 168 5.15 27.59 -17.32
N VAL A 169 3.83 27.45 -17.45
CA VAL A 169 3.05 26.45 -16.71
C VAL A 169 3.43 25.04 -17.15
N ARG A 170 3.57 24.79 -18.46
CA ARG A 170 4.00 23.51 -19.03
C ARG A 170 5.35 23.06 -18.46
N ARG A 171 6.34 23.95 -18.49
CA ARG A 171 7.69 23.72 -17.94
C ARG A 171 7.65 23.45 -16.43
N THR A 172 6.82 24.17 -15.70
CA THR A 172 6.65 24.00 -14.25
C THR A 172 6.05 22.64 -13.92
N LEU A 173 4.96 22.25 -14.59
CA LEU A 173 4.34 20.94 -14.43
C LEU A 173 5.29 19.80 -14.79
N ALA A 174 6.16 20.00 -15.78
CA ALA A 174 7.18 19.02 -16.15
C ALA A 174 8.25 18.85 -15.05
N ARG A 175 8.68 19.93 -14.40
CA ARG A 175 9.67 19.88 -13.30
C ARG A 175 9.10 19.31 -12.00
N LEU A 176 7.82 19.59 -11.73
CA LEU A 176 7.14 19.10 -10.52
C LEU A 176 6.70 17.64 -10.63
N ALA A 177 6.66 17.08 -11.84
CA ALA A 177 6.26 15.70 -12.04
C ALA A 177 7.32 14.73 -11.46
N PRO A 178 6.92 13.76 -10.62
CA PRO A 178 7.82 12.69 -10.20
C PRO A 178 8.23 11.86 -11.43
N PRO A 179 9.46 11.30 -11.45
CA PRO A 179 9.96 10.53 -12.58
C PRO A 179 8.95 9.46 -12.98
N LYS A 180 8.70 9.36 -14.30
CA LYS A 180 7.84 8.32 -14.88
C LYS A 180 8.33 6.98 -14.31
N PRO A 181 7.51 6.18 -13.63
CA PRO A 181 7.95 4.86 -13.22
C PRO A 181 8.30 4.12 -14.50
N GLU A 182 9.60 3.87 -14.69
CA GLU A 182 10.09 3.09 -15.80
C GLU A 182 9.32 1.78 -15.78
N ARG A 183 8.55 1.57 -16.85
CA ARG A 183 7.80 0.34 -17.02
C ARG A 183 8.88 -0.74 -17.14
N PRO A 184 8.99 -1.71 -16.22
CA PRO A 184 9.99 -2.76 -16.37
C PRO A 184 9.73 -3.39 -17.73
N ALA A 185 10.76 -3.38 -18.58
CA ALA A 185 10.73 -4.00 -19.89
C ALA A 185 10.28 -5.45 -19.68
N ARG A 186 9.14 -5.79 -20.28
CA ARG A 186 8.67 -7.17 -20.38
C ARG A 186 9.43 -7.88 -21.48
#